data_AF-A0A9W8L1W8-F1
#
_entry.id   AF-A0A9W8L1W8-F1
#
_cell.length_a   1.000
_cell.length_b   1.000
_cell.length_c   1.000
_cell.angle_alpha   90.00
_cell.angle_beta   90.00
_cell.angle_gamma   90.00
#
_symmetry.space_group_name_H-M   'P 1'
#
loop_
_entity.id
_entity.type
_entity.pdbx_description
1 polymer ?
#
loop_
_entity_poly.entity_id
_entity_poly.type
_entity_poly.pdbx_seq_one_letter_code
_entity_poly.pdbx_strand_id
1 'polypeptide(L)'
;MSIVGNFEEAEALNIANNVQAIFKPTSNLSKLVLRVEGEYNPMYVTMHINKFICDMQQTLLDISDEQFNHRAQLLIKQYQGGFKNIDEEAERYIQEVRSGAYDFTRYDKMAELLQSIEKEELLVFWNKYISPSTAPAYTRIDVQMWSAKIWGPTVSDFKEYSAKTLALYGCLHSEGNVDFDMGKVDAFLATAIAARQEQPDIGSDADALIAELKSATLSESGAVYAEGKNKERATHTNTALELIVKDHETFGNYTNVSRTNFATIGMDKTPDGLWIMADYKKLQATQEMYGSDLPVEVFVPKYGR
;
A
#
# COMPACT_ATOMS: atom_id res chain seq x y z
N MET A 1 -8.11 -19.23 1.50
CA MET A 1 -6.76 -19.47 2.07
C MET A 1 -5.92 -18.20 1.90
N SER A 2 -5.21 -17.80 2.95
CA SER A 2 -4.27 -16.70 2.92
C SER A 2 -2.88 -17.32 2.76
N ILE A 3 -2.22 -17.16 1.61
CA ILE A 3 -0.77 -17.42 1.58
C ILE A 3 -0.16 -16.24 2.35
N VAL A 4 0.02 -16.42 3.65
CA VAL A 4 0.76 -15.47 4.48
C VAL A 4 2.22 -15.75 4.20
N GLY A 5 2.76 -15.07 3.20
CA GLY A 5 4.21 -14.91 3.12
C GLY A 5 4.61 -13.96 4.24
N ASN A 6 5.51 -14.39 5.13
CA ASN A 6 6.21 -13.43 5.96
C ASN A 6 7.00 -12.54 5.03
N PHE A 7 6.64 -11.26 5.05
CA PHE A 7 7.32 -10.22 4.35
C PHE A 7 8.60 -9.91 5.15
N GLU A 8 9.61 -10.76 5.06
CA GLU A 8 10.90 -10.53 5.74
C GLU A 8 11.52 -9.19 5.29
N GLU A 9 11.16 -8.69 4.09
CA GLU A 9 11.52 -7.35 3.63
C GLU A 9 10.63 -6.21 4.19
N ALA A 10 9.48 -6.48 4.83
CA ALA A 10 8.70 -5.41 5.49
C ALA A 10 9.22 -5.10 6.89
N GLU A 11 9.88 -6.06 7.56
CA GLU A 11 10.68 -5.77 8.75
C GLU A 11 11.78 -4.73 8.44
N ALA A 12 12.28 -4.71 7.20
CA ALA A 12 13.26 -3.71 6.76
C ALA A 12 12.66 -2.29 6.62
N LEU A 13 11.33 -2.14 6.51
CA LEU A 13 10.69 -0.84 6.33
C LEU A 13 10.39 -0.12 7.65
N ASN A 14 10.37 -0.80 8.80
CA ASN A 14 10.17 -0.21 10.14
C ASN A 14 8.94 0.74 10.28
N ILE A 15 7.99 0.65 9.34
CA ILE A 15 6.79 1.49 9.23
C ILE A 15 5.52 0.81 9.78
N ALA A 16 5.62 -0.42 10.27
CA ALA A 16 4.45 -1.20 10.66
C ALA A 16 4.78 -2.25 11.69
N ASN A 17 3.82 -2.48 12.59
CA ASN A 17 3.90 -3.55 13.59
C ASN A 17 3.41 -4.89 13.00
N ASN A 18 2.61 -4.84 11.93
CA ASN A 18 2.08 -6.02 11.26
C ASN A 18 1.93 -5.75 9.76
N VAL A 19 2.55 -6.60 8.94
CA VAL A 19 2.48 -6.55 7.47
C VAL A 19 2.11 -7.92 6.94
N GLN A 20 1.10 -7.96 6.08
CA GLN A 20 0.64 -9.19 5.44
C GLN A 20 0.42 -8.94 3.96
N ALA A 21 0.95 -9.83 3.13
CA ALA A 21 0.62 -9.91 1.73
C ALA A 21 -0.03 -11.23 1.42
N ILE A 22 -1.22 -11.15 0.83
CA ILE A 22 -2.13 -12.29 0.74
C ILE A 22 -2.71 -12.33 -0.66
N PHE A 23 -2.46 -13.42 -1.38
CA PHE A 23 -3.24 -13.73 -2.57
C PHE A 23 -4.59 -14.34 -2.16
N LYS A 24 -5.69 -13.65 -2.48
CA LYS A 24 -7.05 -14.11 -2.21
C LYS A 24 -7.74 -14.48 -3.52
N PRO A 25 -7.77 -15.76 -3.88
CA PRO A 25 -8.64 -16.25 -4.94
C PRO A 25 -10.08 -16.29 -4.44
N THR A 26 -10.99 -15.66 -5.18
CA THR A 26 -12.45 -15.87 -5.06
C THR A 26 -12.95 -16.64 -6.28
N SER A 27 -14.21 -17.08 -6.28
CA SER A 27 -14.80 -17.84 -7.39
C SER A 27 -14.69 -17.13 -8.75
N ASN A 28 -14.75 -15.78 -8.76
CA ASN A 28 -14.79 -14.98 -9.98
C ASN A 28 -13.65 -13.94 -10.10
N LEU A 29 -12.87 -13.71 -9.05
CA LEU A 29 -11.82 -12.69 -9.02
C LEU A 29 -10.67 -13.10 -8.10
N SER A 30 -9.44 -12.96 -8.57
CA SER A 30 -8.25 -13.11 -7.73
C SER A 30 -7.62 -11.74 -7.45
N LYS A 31 -7.20 -11.51 -6.21
CA LYS A 31 -6.57 -10.24 -5.81
C LYS A 31 -5.37 -10.46 -4.89
N LEU A 32 -4.34 -9.64 -5.06
CA LEU A 32 -3.30 -9.43 -4.08
C LEU A 32 -3.80 -8.41 -3.04
N VAL A 33 -3.77 -8.78 -1.77
CA VAL A 33 -4.17 -7.93 -0.64
C VAL A 33 -2.95 -7.65 0.19
N LEU A 34 -2.59 -6.37 0.29
CA LEU A 34 -1.58 -5.89 1.23
C LEU A 34 -2.31 -5.28 2.42
N ARG A 35 -2.04 -5.80 3.61
CA ARG A 35 -2.54 -5.25 4.88
C ARG A 35 -1.35 -4.78 5.68
N VAL A 36 -1.38 -3.50 6.04
CA VAL A 36 -0.36 -2.86 6.85
C VAL A 36 -1.03 -2.20 8.03
N GLU A 37 -0.54 -2.49 9.23
CA GLU A 37 -0.99 -1.90 10.48
C GLU A 37 0.20 -1.32 11.23
N GLY A 38 0.13 -0.03 11.56
CA GLY A 38 1.22 0.71 12.17
C GLY A 38 0.76 2.03 12.75
N GLU A 39 1.71 2.80 13.27
CA GLU A 39 1.47 4.08 13.95
C GLU A 39 1.57 5.28 13.00
N TYR A 40 1.91 5.05 11.74
CA TYR A 40 2.16 6.11 10.76
C TYR A 40 0.92 6.46 9.94
N ASN A 41 0.96 7.65 9.35
CA ASN A 41 -0.04 8.13 8.41
C ASN A 41 -0.25 7.10 7.26
N PRO A 42 -1.51 6.67 6.97
CA PRO A 42 -1.81 5.74 5.88
C PRO A 42 -1.32 6.16 4.48
N MET A 43 -1.24 7.45 4.19
CA MET A 43 -0.69 7.96 2.93
C MET A 43 0.82 7.72 2.83
N TYR A 44 1.55 7.92 3.92
CA TYR A 44 2.97 7.57 3.99
C TYR A 44 3.19 6.06 3.81
N VAL A 45 2.35 5.24 4.44
CA VAL A 45 2.37 3.78 4.24
C VAL A 45 2.07 3.41 2.78
N THR A 46 1.12 4.10 2.14
CA THR A 46 0.76 3.89 0.73
C THR A 46 1.96 4.15 -0.20
N MET A 47 2.80 5.14 0.10
CA MET A 47 4.03 5.41 -0.65
C MET A 47 5.01 4.24 -0.58
N HIS A 48 5.21 3.69 0.62
CA HIS A 48 6.07 2.53 0.81
C HIS A 48 5.53 1.28 0.11
N ILE A 49 4.21 1.10 0.10
CA ILE A 49 3.57 0.04 -0.67
C ILE A 49 3.85 0.21 -2.17
N ASN A 50 3.75 1.43 -2.71
CA ASN A 50 4.08 1.69 -4.11
C ASN A 50 5.53 1.32 -4.43
N LYS A 51 6.45 1.82 -3.61
CA LYS A 51 7.87 1.50 -3.75
C LYS A 51 8.10 0.00 -3.71
N PHE A 52 7.51 -0.71 -2.75
CA PHE A 52 7.60 -2.15 -2.66
C PHE A 52 7.12 -2.84 -3.94
N ILE A 53 5.96 -2.46 -4.49
CA ILE A 53 5.43 -3.08 -5.70
C ILE A 53 6.36 -2.83 -6.90
N CYS A 54 6.95 -1.64 -7.01
CA CYS A 54 7.92 -1.32 -8.05
C CYS A 54 9.22 -2.14 -7.87
N ASP A 55 9.78 -2.16 -6.67
CA ASP A 55 11.02 -2.89 -6.34
C ASP A 55 10.84 -4.41 -6.56
N MET A 56 9.67 -4.96 -6.24
CA MET A 56 9.38 -6.39 -6.44
C MET A 56 9.48 -6.82 -7.89
N GLN A 57 9.19 -5.94 -8.86
CA GLN A 57 9.39 -6.27 -10.27
C GLN A 57 10.87 -6.59 -10.54
N GLN A 58 11.79 -5.79 -9.99
CA GLN A 58 13.22 -6.00 -10.10
C GLN A 58 13.65 -7.26 -9.32
N THR A 59 13.12 -7.47 -8.11
CA THR A 59 13.36 -8.71 -7.35
C THR A 59 12.94 -9.96 -8.11
N LEU A 60 11.82 -9.91 -8.84
CA LEU A 60 11.37 -11.01 -9.70
C LEU A 60 12.24 -11.19 -10.94
N LEU A 61 12.90 -10.15 -11.44
CA LEU A 61 13.87 -10.24 -12.52
C LEU A 61 15.20 -10.84 -12.04
N ASP A 62 15.65 -10.48 -10.85
CA ASP A 62 16.96 -10.84 -10.31
C ASP A 62 16.99 -12.20 -9.61
N ILE A 63 15.83 -12.77 -9.25
CA ILE A 63 15.76 -14.10 -8.66
C ILE A 63 16.37 -15.14 -9.60
N SER A 64 17.27 -15.99 -9.09
CA SER A 64 17.83 -17.09 -9.88
C SER A 64 16.82 -18.22 -10.09
N ASP A 65 17.00 -19.00 -11.16
CA ASP A 65 16.13 -20.15 -11.42
C ASP A 65 16.17 -21.16 -10.27
N GLU A 66 17.32 -21.34 -9.62
CA GLU A 66 17.45 -22.19 -8.43
C GLU A 66 16.58 -21.69 -7.27
N GLN A 67 16.61 -20.38 -6.97
CA GLN A 67 15.79 -19.80 -5.91
C GLN A 67 14.30 -19.85 -6.25
N PHE A 68 13.95 -19.59 -7.51
CA PHE A 68 12.58 -19.68 -8.00
C PHE A 68 12.04 -21.11 -7.84
N ASN A 69 12.78 -22.10 -8.36
CA ASN A 69 12.43 -23.51 -8.27
C ASN A 69 12.35 -23.98 -6.82
N HIS A 70 13.24 -23.51 -5.95
CA HIS A 70 13.17 -23.81 -4.53
C HIS A 70 11.88 -23.28 -3.89
N ARG A 71 11.48 -22.03 -4.17
CA ARG A 71 10.22 -21.44 -3.68
C ARG A 71 9.00 -22.19 -4.22
N ALA A 72 9.00 -22.55 -5.50
CA ALA A 72 7.94 -23.35 -6.11
C ALA A 72 7.81 -24.73 -5.42
N GLN A 73 8.93 -25.40 -5.16
CA GLN A 73 8.94 -26.68 -4.44
C GLN A 73 8.41 -26.58 -3.01
N LEU A 74 8.72 -25.49 -2.29
CA LEU A 74 8.16 -25.26 -0.95
C LEU A 74 6.63 -25.13 -1.01
N LEU A 75 6.10 -24.41 -2.01
CA LEU A 75 4.67 -24.24 -2.20
C LEU A 75 3.98 -25.53 -2.61
N ILE A 76 4.59 -26.34 -3.50
CA ILE A 76 4.12 -27.67 -3.87
C ILE A 76 4.02 -28.57 -2.63
N LYS A 77 5.06 -28.62 -1.81
CA LYS A 77 5.06 -29.39 -0.54
C LYS A 77 3.97 -28.91 0.41
N GLN A 78 3.71 -27.61 0.46
CA GLN A 78 2.62 -27.06 1.27
C GLN A 78 1.25 -27.52 0.76
N TYR A 79 1.04 -27.60 -0.55
CA TYR A 79 -0.24 -28.05 -1.12
C TYR A 79 -0.46 -29.55 -0.99
N GLN A 80 0.58 -30.35 -1.21
CA GLN A 80 0.58 -31.81 -1.07
C GLN A 80 0.65 -32.27 0.39
N GLY A 81 1.02 -31.37 1.30
CA GLY A 81 1.06 -31.66 2.73
C GLY A 81 -0.29 -32.16 3.22
N GLY A 82 -0.28 -33.30 3.92
CA GLY A 82 -1.44 -33.77 4.66
C GLY A 82 -1.83 -32.79 5.77
N PHE A 83 -3.05 -32.94 6.27
CA PHE A 83 -3.57 -32.09 7.34
C PHE A 83 -2.84 -32.35 8.66
N LYS A 84 -2.48 -31.29 9.38
CA LYS A 84 -1.85 -31.42 10.70
C LYS A 84 -2.83 -31.91 11.75
N ASN A 85 -4.12 -31.60 11.56
CA ASN A 85 -5.21 -31.97 12.45
C ASN A 85 -6.56 -31.95 11.69
N ILE A 86 -7.61 -32.45 12.35
CA ILE A 86 -8.95 -32.53 11.77
C ILE A 86 -9.58 -31.16 11.51
N ASP A 87 -9.20 -30.13 12.26
CA ASP A 87 -9.72 -28.77 12.07
C ASP A 87 -9.22 -28.16 10.76
N GLU A 88 -7.96 -28.41 10.40
CA GLU A 88 -7.38 -27.97 9.12
C GLU A 88 -8.01 -28.71 7.93
N GLU A 89 -8.28 -30.01 8.10
CA GLU A 89 -9.01 -30.83 7.12
C GLU A 89 -10.43 -30.30 6.91
N ALA A 90 -11.17 -30.12 8.01
CA ALA A 90 -12.53 -29.59 7.98
C ALA A 90 -12.57 -28.20 7.36
N GLU A 91 -11.66 -27.29 7.72
CA GLU A 91 -11.62 -25.94 7.16
C GLU A 91 -11.32 -25.96 5.66
N ARG A 92 -10.40 -26.82 5.17
CA ARG A 92 -10.15 -26.94 3.72
C ARG A 92 -11.42 -27.35 2.97
N TYR A 93 -12.15 -28.36 3.43
CA TYR A 93 -13.37 -28.81 2.75
C TYR A 93 -14.53 -27.83 2.88
N ILE A 94 -14.71 -27.23 4.06
CA ILE A 94 -15.73 -26.20 4.29
C ILE A 94 -15.49 -24.99 3.40
N GLN A 95 -14.24 -24.62 3.10
CA GLN A 95 -13.95 -23.51 2.18
C GLN A 95 -14.42 -23.80 0.74
N GLU A 96 -14.28 -25.03 0.25
CA GLU A 96 -14.78 -25.43 -1.08
C GLU A 96 -16.31 -25.49 -1.13
N VAL A 97 -16.95 -25.85 -0.02
CA VAL A 97 -18.43 -25.78 0.12
C VAL A 97 -18.90 -24.33 0.18
N ARG A 98 -18.26 -23.48 1.00
CA ARG A 98 -18.60 -22.05 1.16
C ARG A 98 -18.39 -21.25 -0.12
N SER A 99 -17.35 -21.58 -0.90
CA SER A 99 -17.09 -20.92 -2.18
C SER A 99 -18.06 -21.36 -3.28
N GLY A 100 -18.74 -22.50 -3.09
CA GLY A 100 -19.58 -23.15 -4.11
C GLY A 100 -18.79 -23.80 -5.24
N ALA A 101 -17.45 -23.85 -5.14
CA ALA A 101 -16.61 -24.47 -6.16
C ALA A 101 -16.62 -26.00 -6.09
N TYR A 102 -16.79 -26.55 -4.88
CA TYR A 102 -16.79 -28.00 -4.62
C TYR A 102 -15.58 -28.74 -5.24
N ASP A 103 -14.44 -28.07 -5.42
CA ASP A 103 -13.23 -28.69 -5.99
C ASP A 103 -12.32 -29.18 -4.87
N PHE A 104 -12.68 -30.35 -4.32
CA PHE A 104 -11.92 -30.98 -3.24
C PHE A 104 -10.52 -31.47 -3.66
N THR A 105 -10.24 -31.50 -4.97
CA THR A 105 -8.93 -31.87 -5.55
C THR A 105 -8.10 -30.66 -5.97
N ARG A 106 -8.57 -29.45 -5.68
CA ARG A 106 -7.95 -28.20 -6.13
C ARG A 106 -6.47 -28.10 -5.79
N TYR A 107 -6.07 -28.52 -4.59
CA TYR A 107 -4.68 -28.41 -4.14
C TYR A 107 -3.75 -29.37 -4.86
N ASP A 108 -4.23 -30.57 -5.20
CA ASP A 108 -3.47 -31.52 -6.02
C ASP A 108 -3.26 -30.94 -7.42
N LYS A 109 -4.32 -30.41 -8.04
CA LYS A 109 -4.24 -29.70 -9.33
C LYS A 109 -3.30 -28.49 -9.28
N MET A 110 -3.35 -27.70 -8.19
CA MET A 110 -2.45 -26.56 -8.02
C MET A 110 -0.99 -26.99 -7.86
N ALA A 111 -0.74 -28.11 -7.17
CA ALA A 111 0.60 -28.68 -7.03
C ALA A 111 1.14 -29.21 -8.38
N GLU A 112 0.29 -29.82 -9.20
CA GLU A 112 0.64 -30.23 -10.57
C GLU A 112 0.95 -29.03 -11.46
N LEU A 113 0.09 -27.99 -11.45
CA LEU A 113 0.31 -26.78 -12.24
C LEU A 113 1.59 -26.03 -11.84
N LEU A 114 1.92 -25.98 -10.55
CA LEU A 114 3.14 -25.33 -10.07
C LEU A 114 4.43 -26.01 -10.57
N GLN A 115 4.38 -27.27 -11.03
CA GLN A 115 5.55 -27.95 -11.57
C GLN A 115 5.93 -27.45 -12.96
N SER A 116 4.98 -26.84 -13.69
CA SER A 116 5.20 -26.35 -15.06
C SER A 116 5.32 -24.83 -15.15
N ILE A 117 5.14 -24.10 -14.05
CA ILE A 117 5.19 -22.63 -14.07
C ILE A 117 6.64 -22.16 -14.22
N GLU A 118 6.86 -21.28 -15.18
CA GLU A 118 8.15 -20.64 -15.42
C GLU A 118 8.24 -19.24 -14.79
N LYS A 119 9.46 -18.78 -14.53
CA LYS A 119 9.73 -17.45 -13.96
C LYS A 119 9.20 -16.34 -14.88
N GLU A 120 9.34 -16.53 -16.19
CA GLU A 120 8.89 -15.63 -17.24
C GLU A 120 7.37 -15.44 -17.19
N GLU A 121 6.61 -16.52 -16.94
CA GLU A 121 5.16 -16.45 -16.80
C GLU A 121 4.73 -15.61 -15.60
N LEU A 122 5.47 -15.71 -14.48
CA LEU A 122 5.24 -14.88 -13.30
C LEU A 122 5.51 -13.39 -13.59
N LEU A 123 6.58 -13.09 -14.34
CA LEU A 123 6.88 -11.72 -14.77
C LEU A 123 5.81 -11.17 -15.72
N VAL A 124 5.34 -11.98 -16.67
CA VAL A 124 4.21 -11.61 -17.55
C VAL A 124 2.96 -11.33 -16.74
N PHE A 125 2.65 -12.17 -15.74
CA PHE A 125 1.54 -11.94 -14.82
C PHE A 125 1.68 -10.62 -14.05
N TRP A 126 2.85 -10.36 -13.48
CA TRP A 126 3.14 -9.14 -12.72
C TRP A 126 2.98 -7.88 -13.58
N ASN A 127 3.57 -7.89 -14.78
CA ASN A 127 3.53 -6.80 -15.74
C ASN A 127 2.14 -6.62 -16.36
N LYS A 128 1.25 -7.60 -16.27
CA LYS A 128 -0.11 -7.50 -16.82
C LYS A 128 -1.10 -6.96 -15.81
N TYR A 129 -0.96 -7.30 -14.53
CA TYR A 129 -2.00 -7.06 -13.52
C TYR A 129 -1.55 -6.28 -12.28
N ILE A 130 -0.26 -6.29 -11.92
CA ILE A 130 0.21 -5.80 -10.61
C ILE A 130 1.02 -4.51 -10.69
N SER A 131 1.87 -4.34 -11.70
CA SER A 131 2.75 -3.17 -11.78
C SER A 131 1.99 -1.87 -12.10
N PRO A 132 2.03 -0.83 -11.26
CA PRO A 132 1.31 0.43 -11.51
C PRO A 132 1.76 1.15 -12.79
N SER A 133 3.03 0.99 -13.17
CA SER A 133 3.65 1.68 -14.31
C SER A 133 3.44 0.96 -15.64
N THR A 134 3.39 -0.37 -15.63
CA THR A 134 3.38 -1.18 -16.86
C THR A 134 2.09 -1.94 -17.11
N ALA A 135 1.26 -2.18 -16.09
CA ALA A 135 0.13 -3.09 -16.21
C ALA A 135 -1.11 -2.46 -16.90
N PRO A 136 -1.52 -2.95 -18.08
CA PRO A 136 -2.68 -2.44 -18.79
C PRO A 136 -4.01 -2.80 -18.09
N ALA A 137 -4.00 -3.85 -17.26
CA ALA A 137 -5.15 -4.30 -16.49
C ALA A 137 -4.96 -4.06 -14.98
N TYR A 138 -4.15 -3.06 -14.61
CA TYR A 138 -3.95 -2.67 -13.23
C TYR A 138 -5.27 -2.19 -12.60
N THR A 139 -5.60 -2.74 -11.44
CA THR A 139 -6.71 -2.24 -10.62
C THR A 139 -6.31 -2.28 -9.17
N ARG A 140 -6.55 -1.18 -8.45
CA ARG A 140 -6.20 -1.04 -7.03
C ARG A 140 -7.32 -0.40 -6.25
N ILE A 141 -7.51 -0.87 -5.03
CA ILE A 141 -8.38 -0.28 -4.02
C ILE A 141 -7.56 -0.14 -2.75
N ASP A 142 -7.41 1.09 -2.28
CA ASP A 142 -6.81 1.39 -0.98
C ASP A 142 -7.90 1.70 0.03
N VAL A 143 -7.87 1.01 1.16
CA VAL A 143 -8.74 1.30 2.30
C VAL A 143 -7.85 1.80 3.42
N GLN A 144 -7.92 3.10 3.69
CA GLN A 144 -7.10 3.75 4.71
C GLN A 144 -7.90 3.97 5.98
N MET A 145 -7.38 3.49 7.10
CA MET A 145 -7.94 3.71 8.42
C MET A 145 -7.02 4.63 9.21
N TRP A 146 -7.53 5.80 9.59
CA TRP A 146 -6.76 6.81 10.30
C TRP A 146 -7.00 6.69 11.81
N SER A 147 -5.92 6.58 12.58
CA SER A 147 -6.00 6.55 14.03
C SER A 147 -6.36 7.94 14.56
N ALA A 148 -7.27 8.00 15.54
CA ALA A 148 -7.60 9.26 16.23
C ALA A 148 -6.43 9.85 17.03
N LYS A 149 -5.32 9.12 17.19
CA LYS A 149 -4.12 9.56 17.91
C LYS A 149 -3.13 10.31 17.03
N ILE A 150 -3.24 10.16 15.70
CA ILE A 150 -2.38 10.85 14.75
C ILE A 150 -3.19 11.94 14.07
N TRP A 151 -2.49 12.95 13.54
CA TRP A 151 -3.14 13.91 12.68
C TRP A 151 -3.70 13.20 11.44
N GLY A 152 -4.93 13.58 11.06
CA GLY A 152 -5.63 13.08 9.89
C GLY A 152 -6.21 14.22 9.07
N PRO A 153 -6.10 14.19 7.73
CA PRO A 153 -6.68 15.20 6.86
C PRO A 153 -8.21 15.25 6.98
N THR A 154 -8.75 16.45 6.91
CA THR A 154 -10.19 16.69 6.75
C THR A 154 -10.63 16.46 5.30
N VAL A 155 -11.95 16.45 5.08
CA VAL A 155 -12.53 16.34 3.72
C VAL A 155 -12.06 17.47 2.81
N SER A 156 -11.90 18.68 3.37
CA SER A 156 -11.41 19.85 2.62
C SER A 156 -9.94 19.66 2.23
N ASP A 157 -9.11 19.15 3.14
CA ASP A 157 -7.69 18.92 2.88
C ASP A 157 -7.47 17.94 1.73
N PHE A 158 -8.27 16.87 1.64
CA PHE A 158 -8.21 15.94 0.51
C PHE A 158 -8.64 16.53 -0.84
N LYS A 159 -9.44 17.61 -0.82
CA LYS A 159 -9.88 18.31 -2.03
C LYS A 159 -8.87 19.34 -2.49
N GLU A 160 -8.14 19.92 -1.55
CA GLU A 160 -7.20 21.01 -1.79
C GLU A 160 -5.79 20.50 -2.09
N TYR A 161 -5.31 19.49 -1.36
CA TYR A 161 -3.92 19.06 -1.40
C TYR A 161 -3.73 17.66 -2.00
N SER A 162 -2.56 17.47 -2.62
CA SER A 162 -2.13 16.17 -3.15
C SER A 162 -1.84 15.14 -2.05
N ALA A 163 -1.89 13.85 -2.38
CA ALA A 163 -1.50 12.77 -1.47
C ALA A 163 -0.05 12.89 -1.00
N LYS A 164 0.84 13.47 -1.83
CA LYS A 164 2.25 13.79 -1.49
C LYS A 164 2.33 14.81 -0.37
N THR A 165 1.59 15.90 -0.52
CA THR A 165 1.53 16.98 0.47
C THR A 165 0.98 16.46 1.80
N LEU A 166 -0.13 15.72 1.76
CA LEU A 166 -0.75 15.16 2.97
C LEU A 166 0.13 14.12 3.67
N ALA A 167 0.87 13.30 2.91
CA ALA A 167 1.81 12.34 3.49
C ALA A 167 2.97 13.05 4.21
N LEU A 168 3.63 13.98 3.52
CA LEU A 168 4.76 14.72 4.06
C LEU A 168 4.37 15.58 5.27
N TYR A 169 3.24 16.29 5.16
CA TYR A 169 2.71 17.08 6.26
C TYR A 169 2.41 16.21 7.49
N GLY A 170 1.81 15.03 7.29
CA GLY A 170 1.57 14.09 8.39
C GLY A 170 2.85 13.60 9.06
N CYS A 171 3.94 13.39 8.31
CA CYS A 171 5.25 13.06 8.87
C CYS A 171 5.81 14.23 9.70
N LEU A 172 5.82 15.45 9.15
CA LEU A 172 6.27 16.66 9.85
C LEU A 172 5.51 16.86 11.16
N HIS A 173 4.18 16.74 11.12
CA HIS A 173 3.32 16.88 12.29
C HIS A 173 3.60 15.78 13.33
N SER A 174 3.87 14.55 12.92
CA SER A 174 4.21 13.46 13.85
C SER A 174 5.55 13.66 14.56
N GLU A 175 6.48 14.38 13.92
CA GLU A 175 7.80 14.72 14.46
C GLU A 175 7.79 16.01 15.29
N GLY A 176 6.62 16.66 15.42
CA GLY A 176 6.46 17.90 16.19
C GLY A 176 6.86 19.18 15.46
N ASN A 177 7.07 19.11 14.14
CA ASN A 177 7.37 20.29 13.31
C ASN A 177 6.07 21.03 12.96
N VAL A 178 5.68 21.99 13.79
CA VAL A 178 4.42 22.76 13.68
C VAL A 178 4.53 24.09 12.92
N ASP A 179 5.73 24.49 12.50
CA ASP A 179 5.96 25.78 11.83
C ASP A 179 5.55 25.80 10.33
N PHE A 180 5.35 24.62 9.76
CA PHE A 180 4.88 24.43 8.40
C PHE A 180 3.36 24.29 8.37
N ASP A 181 2.69 25.10 7.56
CA ASP A 181 1.31 24.85 7.15
C ASP A 181 1.28 24.00 5.87
N MET A 182 0.13 23.39 5.55
CA MET A 182 0.00 22.53 4.36
C MET A 182 0.31 23.28 3.06
N GLY A 183 -0.02 24.57 2.95
CA GLY A 183 0.24 25.37 1.75
C GLY A 183 1.73 25.58 1.49
N LYS A 184 2.53 25.81 2.53
CA LYS A 184 4.00 25.88 2.43
C LYS A 184 4.58 24.55 1.98
N VAL A 185 4.10 23.44 2.54
CA VAL A 185 4.54 22.09 2.13
C VAL A 185 4.20 21.82 0.67
N ASP A 186 3.02 22.23 0.22
CA ASP A 186 2.57 22.06 -1.16
C ASP A 186 3.43 22.87 -2.14
N ALA A 187 3.66 24.15 -1.86
CA ALA A 187 4.49 25.02 -2.68
C ALA A 187 5.95 24.53 -2.74
N PHE A 188 6.46 24.03 -1.62
CA PHE A 188 7.78 23.42 -1.53
C PHE A 188 7.89 22.17 -2.40
N LEU A 189 6.92 21.26 -2.32
CA LEU A 189 6.88 20.06 -3.16
C LEU A 189 6.75 20.39 -4.64
N ALA A 190 5.93 21.37 -5.01
CA ALA A 190 5.80 21.83 -6.39
C ALA A 190 7.16 22.30 -6.95
N THR A 191 7.91 23.06 -6.16
CA THR A 191 9.26 23.53 -6.54
C THR A 191 10.24 22.38 -6.67
N ALA A 192 10.25 21.44 -5.72
CA ALA A 192 11.14 20.28 -5.73
C ALA A 192 10.87 19.35 -6.93
N ILE A 193 9.60 19.13 -7.26
CA ILE A 193 9.20 18.30 -8.40
C ILE A 193 9.55 19.00 -9.73
N ALA A 194 9.32 20.31 -9.85
CA ALA A 194 9.67 21.07 -11.05
C ALA A 194 11.19 21.06 -11.31
N ALA A 195 12.01 21.29 -10.28
CA ALA A 195 13.47 21.24 -10.40
C ALA A 195 13.97 19.88 -10.93
N ARG A 196 13.32 18.77 -10.54
CA ARG A 196 13.63 17.43 -11.05
C ARG A 196 13.26 17.25 -12.53
N GLN A 197 12.12 17.78 -12.97
CA GLN A 197 11.67 17.62 -14.35
C GLN A 197 12.59 18.31 -15.37
N GLU A 198 13.26 19.39 -14.95
CA GLU A 198 14.22 20.12 -15.80
C GLU A 198 15.58 19.42 -15.94
N GLN A 199 15.94 18.50 -15.02
CA GLN A 199 17.21 17.76 -15.03
C GLN A 199 17.02 16.25 -14.72
N PRO A 200 16.60 15.44 -15.71
CA PRO A 200 16.25 14.03 -15.50
C PRO A 200 17.42 13.04 -15.37
N ASP A 201 18.67 13.43 -15.68
CA ASP A 201 19.79 12.50 -15.94
C ASP A 201 20.77 12.28 -14.77
N ILE A 202 20.45 12.72 -13.55
CA ILE A 202 21.42 12.68 -12.44
C ILE A 202 20.80 12.04 -11.19
N GLY A 203 20.95 10.72 -11.08
CA GLY A 203 20.64 9.98 -9.86
C GLY A 203 21.42 10.45 -8.61
N SER A 204 22.49 11.24 -8.78
CA SER A 204 23.25 11.87 -7.66
C SER A 204 22.73 13.23 -7.21
N ASP A 205 21.86 13.90 -7.97
CA ASP A 205 21.38 15.26 -7.68
C ASP A 205 20.04 15.25 -6.95
N ALA A 206 19.29 14.14 -7.02
CA ALA A 206 18.18 13.90 -6.10
C ALA A 206 18.69 13.97 -4.66
N ASP A 207 19.86 13.40 -4.36
CA ASP A 207 20.45 13.44 -3.03
C ASP A 207 20.96 14.84 -2.64
N ALA A 208 21.40 15.66 -3.63
CA ALA A 208 21.77 17.07 -3.42
C ALA A 208 20.54 17.96 -3.16
N LEU A 209 19.47 17.78 -3.95
CA LEU A 209 18.18 18.44 -3.73
C LEU A 209 17.59 18.01 -2.38
N ILE A 210 17.58 16.71 -2.08
CA ILE A 210 17.17 16.18 -0.79
C ILE A 210 18.04 16.78 0.33
N ALA A 211 19.35 16.99 0.14
CA ALA A 211 20.23 17.62 1.13
C ALA A 211 19.91 19.12 1.34
N GLU A 212 19.66 19.86 0.26
CA GLU A 212 19.23 21.26 0.31
C GLU A 212 17.87 21.39 1.00
N LEU A 213 16.90 20.55 0.63
CA LEU A 213 15.57 20.46 1.23
C LEU A 213 15.65 20.05 2.72
N LYS A 214 16.51 19.09 3.08
CA LYS A 214 16.80 18.69 4.47
C LYS A 214 17.34 19.89 5.28
N SER A 215 18.26 20.67 4.70
CA SER A 215 18.85 21.85 5.35
C SER A 215 17.84 22.98 5.56
N ALA A 216 16.89 23.16 4.64
CA ALA A 216 15.80 24.12 4.78
C ALA A 216 14.84 23.74 5.92
N THR A 217 14.44 22.46 6.02
CA THR A 217 13.59 21.97 7.12
C THR A 217 14.26 22.02 8.50
N LEU A 218 15.58 21.81 8.58
CA LEU A 218 16.33 21.80 9.85
C LEU A 218 16.73 23.20 10.36
N SER A 219 16.81 24.19 9.47
CA SER A 219 17.24 25.56 9.85
C SER A 219 16.11 26.43 10.40
N GLU A 220 14.84 26.11 10.08
CA GLU A 220 13.66 26.82 10.59
C GLU A 220 13.07 26.18 11.87
N SER A 221 13.29 24.88 12.10
CA SER A 221 12.90 24.22 13.34
C SER A 221 13.88 24.58 14.46
N GLY A 222 13.50 25.55 15.30
CA GLY A 222 14.25 25.92 16.49
C GLY A 222 14.58 24.71 17.36
N ALA A 223 15.87 24.50 17.62
CA ALA A 223 16.40 23.42 18.43
C ALA A 223 15.88 23.48 19.89
N VAL A 224 14.74 22.87 20.18
CA VAL A 224 14.34 22.55 21.55
C VAL A 224 13.56 21.22 21.54
N TYR A 225 14.05 20.25 22.33
CA TYR A 225 13.52 18.90 22.58
C TYR A 225 13.95 17.77 21.62
N ALA A 226 15.12 17.18 21.90
CA ALA A 226 15.26 15.75 22.29
C ALA A 226 16.75 15.34 22.25
N GLU A 227 17.49 15.67 23.31
CA GLU A 227 18.77 15.00 23.56
C GLU A 227 18.50 13.54 23.97
N GLY A 228 19.17 12.61 23.27
CA GLY A 228 19.30 11.22 23.72
C GLY A 228 18.38 10.23 23.03
N LYS A 229 18.66 9.96 21.73
CA LYS A 229 18.44 8.71 20.94
C LYS A 229 18.42 8.94 19.42
N ASN A 230 18.70 10.15 18.96
CA ASN A 230 18.32 10.63 17.64
C ASN A 230 19.47 10.69 16.61
N LYS A 231 20.36 9.69 16.56
CA LYS A 231 21.50 9.68 15.63
C LYS A 231 21.47 8.60 14.54
N GLU A 232 20.53 7.64 14.60
CA GLU A 232 20.45 6.53 13.63
C GLU A 232 19.10 6.39 12.92
N ARG A 233 18.12 7.25 13.20
CA ARG A 233 16.87 7.28 12.42
C ARG A 233 17.00 8.38 11.37
N ALA A 234 17.09 8.02 10.10
CA ALA A 234 16.63 8.93 9.07
C ALA A 234 15.19 9.33 9.48
N THR A 235 14.94 10.64 9.67
CA THR A 235 13.61 11.12 10.08
C THR A 235 12.59 10.64 9.04
N HIS A 236 11.38 10.27 9.45
CA HIS A 236 10.35 9.78 8.54
C HIS A 236 10.01 10.82 7.49
N THR A 237 10.10 12.10 7.86
CA THR A 237 10.06 13.24 6.93
C THR A 237 11.10 13.12 5.82
N ASN A 238 12.36 12.79 6.14
CA ASN A 238 13.42 12.62 5.13
C ASN A 238 13.13 11.45 4.20
N THR A 239 12.67 10.33 4.74
CA THR A 239 12.26 9.19 3.92
C THR A 239 11.04 9.53 3.05
N ALA A 240 10.06 10.26 3.58
CA ALA A 240 8.91 10.72 2.82
C ALA A 240 9.33 11.63 1.65
N LEU A 241 10.23 12.58 1.91
CA LEU A 241 10.81 13.44 0.88
C LEU A 241 11.53 12.63 -0.19
N GLU A 242 12.38 11.68 0.23
CA GLU A 242 13.10 10.81 -0.68
C GLU A 242 12.17 10.02 -1.60
N LEU A 243 11.11 9.44 -1.04
CA LEU A 243 10.10 8.71 -1.80
C LEU A 243 9.33 9.63 -2.77
N ILE A 244 8.89 10.82 -2.32
CA ILE A 244 8.14 11.75 -3.15
C ILE A 244 8.98 12.23 -4.33
N VAL A 245 10.25 12.58 -4.08
CA VAL A 245 11.15 13.06 -5.12
C VAL A 245 11.50 11.91 -6.06
N LYS A 246 11.93 10.74 -5.54
CA LYS A 246 12.38 9.59 -6.34
C LYS A 246 11.26 8.97 -7.18
N ASP A 247 10.04 8.93 -6.67
CA ASP A 247 8.89 8.25 -7.29
C ASP A 247 7.73 9.22 -7.62
N HIS A 248 8.08 10.40 -8.12
CA HIS A 248 7.09 11.45 -8.38
C HIS A 248 6.07 11.11 -9.49
N GLU A 249 6.37 10.16 -10.37
CA GLU A 249 5.50 9.79 -11.50
C GLU A 249 4.41 8.78 -11.12
N THR A 250 4.71 7.81 -10.24
CA THR A 250 3.75 6.74 -9.92
C THR A 250 2.93 7.02 -8.67
N PHE A 251 3.50 7.71 -7.68
CA PHE A 251 2.78 8.10 -6.48
C PHE A 251 1.99 9.40 -6.72
N GLY A 252 0.72 9.45 -6.30
CA GLY A 252 -0.10 10.66 -6.40
C GLY A 252 -0.59 11.00 -7.82
N ASN A 253 -0.48 10.11 -8.81
CA ASN A 253 -1.10 10.31 -10.12
C ASN A 253 -2.08 9.18 -10.45
N TYR A 254 -3.27 9.26 -9.84
CA TYR A 254 -4.35 8.28 -9.98
C TYR A 254 -5.32 8.61 -11.14
N THR A 255 -5.02 9.65 -11.92
CA THR A 255 -5.91 10.15 -12.99
C THR A 255 -6.17 9.13 -14.09
N ASN A 256 -5.23 8.21 -14.33
CA ASN A 256 -5.33 7.14 -15.32
C ASN A 256 -6.01 5.86 -14.82
N VAL A 257 -6.34 5.77 -13.53
CA VAL A 257 -6.63 4.49 -12.85
C VAL A 257 -8.13 4.15 -12.79
N SER A 258 -9.04 5.14 -12.92
CA SER A 258 -10.49 4.86 -12.95
C SER A 258 -11.23 5.67 -14.01
N ARG A 259 -11.82 4.96 -14.99
CA ARG A 259 -12.81 5.51 -15.93
C ARG A 259 -14.20 5.65 -15.29
N THR A 260 -14.41 5.02 -14.14
CA THR A 260 -15.70 5.01 -13.45
C THR A 260 -15.81 6.22 -12.54
N ASN A 261 -16.92 6.94 -12.68
CA ASN A 261 -17.26 8.06 -11.81
C ASN A 261 -17.98 7.53 -10.58
N PHE A 262 -17.38 7.72 -9.39
CA PHE A 262 -17.95 7.28 -8.11
C PHE A 262 -18.66 8.41 -7.34
N ALA A 263 -18.82 9.59 -7.93
CA ALA A 263 -19.56 10.69 -7.30
C ALA A 263 -21.01 10.31 -7.00
N THR A 264 -21.60 9.42 -7.80
CA THR A 264 -22.96 8.91 -7.61
C THR A 264 -23.12 8.08 -6.33
N ILE A 265 -22.04 7.55 -5.77
CA ILE A 265 -22.03 6.83 -4.49
C ILE A 265 -21.46 7.66 -3.34
N GLY A 266 -21.44 8.98 -3.49
CA GLY A 266 -21.04 9.92 -2.45
C GLY A 266 -19.53 10.04 -2.23
N MET A 267 -18.71 9.56 -3.18
CA MET A 267 -17.26 9.74 -3.15
C MET A 267 -16.85 11.07 -3.75
N ASP A 268 -15.78 11.66 -3.22
CA ASP A 268 -15.14 12.86 -3.77
C ASP A 268 -13.86 12.47 -4.52
N LYS A 269 -13.52 13.17 -5.59
CA LYS A 269 -12.27 12.96 -6.33
C LYS A 269 -11.23 13.98 -5.87
N THR A 270 -10.05 13.52 -5.48
CA THR A 270 -8.91 14.38 -5.11
C THR A 270 -8.25 15.00 -6.35
N PRO A 271 -7.39 16.04 -6.20
CA PRO A 271 -6.62 16.62 -7.31
C PRO A 271 -5.81 15.57 -8.08
N ASP A 272 -5.25 14.62 -7.35
CA ASP A 272 -4.46 13.49 -7.85
C ASP A 272 -5.30 12.42 -8.56
N GLY A 273 -6.62 12.56 -8.56
CA GLY A 273 -7.56 11.66 -9.21
C GLY A 273 -7.98 10.45 -8.36
N LEU A 274 -7.63 10.41 -7.08
CA LEU A 274 -8.06 9.37 -6.13
C LEU A 274 -9.53 9.60 -5.77
N TRP A 275 -10.32 8.53 -5.74
CA TRP A 275 -11.67 8.60 -5.19
C TRP A 275 -11.63 8.32 -3.69
N ILE A 276 -12.03 9.30 -2.90
CA ILE A 276 -12.07 9.21 -1.44
C ILE A 276 -13.50 9.17 -0.94
N MET A 277 -13.67 8.48 0.18
CA MET A 277 -14.93 8.38 0.90
C MET A 277 -14.70 8.84 2.32
N ALA A 278 -14.92 10.13 2.56
CA ALA A 278 -14.65 10.71 3.87
C ALA A 278 -15.77 10.50 4.89
N ASP A 279 -16.98 10.14 4.43
CA ASP A 279 -18.14 9.90 5.29
C ASP A 279 -18.77 8.55 4.96
N TYR A 280 -18.53 7.56 5.82
CA TYR A 280 -19.09 6.21 5.66
C TYR A 280 -20.63 6.19 5.72
N LYS A 281 -21.27 7.17 6.39
CA LYS A 281 -22.73 7.24 6.47
C LYS A 281 -23.34 7.60 5.11
N LYS A 282 -22.64 8.42 4.31
CA LYS A 282 -23.06 8.71 2.94
C LYS A 282 -23.03 7.45 2.07
N LEU A 283 -22.00 6.61 2.22
CA LEU A 283 -21.96 5.32 1.53
C LEU A 283 -23.12 4.44 1.98
N GLN A 284 -23.35 4.31 3.29
CA GLN A 284 -24.43 3.49 3.83
C GLN A 284 -25.79 3.91 3.26
N ALA A 285 -26.11 5.20 3.32
CA ALA A 285 -27.35 5.74 2.76
C ALA A 285 -27.46 5.47 1.25
N THR A 286 -26.34 5.54 0.52
CA THR A 286 -26.31 5.26 -0.91
C THR A 286 -26.50 3.77 -1.21
N GLN A 287 -25.92 2.87 -0.41
CA GLN A 287 -26.10 1.43 -0.53
C GLN A 287 -27.54 0.98 -0.25
N GLU A 288 -28.18 1.57 0.75
CA GLU A 288 -29.60 1.38 1.06
C GLU A 288 -30.48 1.78 -0.14
N MET A 289 -30.15 2.88 -0.82
CA MET A 289 -30.85 3.31 -2.04
C MET A 289 -30.65 2.37 -3.25
N TYR A 290 -29.51 1.65 -3.31
CA TYR A 290 -29.19 0.71 -4.39
C TYR A 290 -29.42 -0.78 -4.04
N GLY A 291 -30.09 -1.07 -2.91
CA GLY A 291 -30.55 -2.42 -2.54
C GLY A 291 -29.43 -3.42 -2.22
N SER A 292 -28.27 -2.94 -1.79
CA SER A 292 -27.13 -3.77 -1.39
C SER A 292 -26.91 -3.67 0.12
N ASP A 293 -27.62 -4.49 0.91
CA ASP A 293 -27.44 -4.52 2.36
C ASP A 293 -26.09 -5.20 2.70
N LEU A 294 -25.11 -4.40 3.15
CA LEU A 294 -23.99 -4.94 3.90
C LEU A 294 -24.48 -5.14 5.36
N PRO A 295 -24.49 -6.36 5.90
CA PRO A 295 -24.78 -6.55 7.31
C PRO A 295 -23.65 -5.92 8.13
N VAL A 296 -23.93 -4.76 8.71
CA VAL A 296 -23.05 -4.16 9.72
C VAL A 296 -23.27 -4.97 10.99
N GLU A 297 -22.45 -6.00 11.19
CA GLU A 297 -22.12 -6.36 12.56
C GLU A 297 -21.48 -5.11 13.17
N VAL A 298 -22.24 -4.42 14.01
CA VAL A 298 -21.75 -3.30 14.81
C VAL A 298 -20.44 -3.76 15.43
N PHE A 299 -19.34 -3.06 15.13
CA PHE A 299 -18.09 -3.24 15.88
C PHE A 299 -18.37 -2.81 17.31
N VAL A 300 -18.84 -3.75 18.12
CA VAL A 300 -18.98 -3.56 19.56
C VAL A 300 -17.55 -3.38 20.08
N PRO A 301 -17.19 -2.23 20.66
CA PRO A 301 -15.90 -2.10 21.29
C PRO A 301 -15.78 -3.21 22.33
N LYS A 302 -14.73 -4.02 22.21
CA LYS A 302 -14.48 -5.19 23.08
C LYS A 302 -14.38 -4.81 24.57
N TYR A 303 -14.30 -3.51 24.86
CA TYR A 303 -14.33 -2.93 26.19
C TYR A 303 -15.28 -1.74 26.21
N GLY A 304 -16.45 -1.93 26.83
CA GLY A 304 -17.38 -0.85 27.15
C GLY A 304 -16.91 -0.04 28.35
N ARG A 305 -17.29 1.24 28.36
CA ARG A 305 -17.66 1.95 29.58
C ARG A 305 -19.07 2.48 29.41
#